data_AF-E7NC71-F1
#
_entry.id   AF-E7NC71-F1
#
_cell.length_a   1.000
_cell.length_b   1.000
_cell.length_c   1.000
_cell.angle_alpha   90.00
_cell.angle_beta   90.00
_cell.angle_gamma   90.00
#
_symmetry.space_group_name_H-M   'P 1'
#
loop_
_entity.id
_entity.type
_entity.pdbx_description
1 polymer ?
#
loop_
_entity_poly.entity_id
_entity_poly.type
_entity_poly.pdbx_seq_one_letter_code
_entity_poly.pdbx_strand_id
1 'polypeptide(L)'
;GGGAAGGGGAGAPADQASGPAAMTVEQLRTQAGSALVQADDTVRAAAEELSYAQAQFGLSATDAFTAALDSARKHLSRCFELRKILDDDIPETEPQQRQMYTEILQRCSEAVGEIRAQEEAFNKRRGIEANLPTSIAETAQRADETEQAIVMAETILVTLSAAYPASSLTSVAQAPEQARRLLAAGRTALDQARASVEASQDATAVEQVRIAQGSIAQAGQLAAQVTGARERLQSAAKDLEAAIASISSDLVDAKRLEDSVPAATLAPL
;
A
#
# COMPACT_ATOMS: atom_id res chain seq x y z
N GLY A 1 8.55 -29.59 56.78
CA GLY A 1 7.89 -28.67 55.83
C GLY A 1 8.89 -28.42 54.72
N GLY A 2 8.58 -28.68 53.45
CA GLY A 2 7.54 -27.99 52.66
C GLY A 2 8.16 -26.69 52.16
N GLY A 3 8.22 -26.34 50.88
CA GLY A 3 7.73 -26.88 49.60
C GLY A 3 7.90 -25.76 48.55
N ALA A 4 7.86 -26.12 47.26
CA ALA A 4 7.54 -25.25 46.11
C ALA A 4 8.53 -24.09 45.76
N ALA A 5 8.70 -23.64 44.52
CA ALA A 5 8.28 -24.07 43.18
C ALA A 5 8.85 -23.07 42.15
N GLY A 6 8.97 -23.53 40.91
CA GLY A 6 8.81 -22.70 39.69
C GLY A 6 10.05 -21.94 39.21
N GLY A 7 10.51 -22.02 37.97
CA GLY A 7 9.87 -22.52 36.74
C GLY A 7 9.73 -21.39 35.72
N GLY A 8 10.23 -21.65 34.51
CA GLY A 8 9.90 -20.90 33.29
C GLY A 8 10.76 -19.65 33.05
N GLY A 9 11.28 -19.40 31.85
CA GLY A 9 11.15 -20.12 30.59
C GLY A 9 12.15 -19.53 29.62
N ALA A 10 12.77 -20.41 28.84
CA ALA A 10 13.53 -20.04 27.66
C ALA A 10 12.55 -19.43 26.64
N GLY A 11 12.59 -18.11 26.49
CA GLY A 11 11.94 -17.39 25.41
C GLY A 11 12.79 -17.49 24.14
N ALA A 12 12.14 -17.96 23.08
CA ALA A 12 12.64 -18.33 21.76
C ALA A 12 13.63 -17.36 21.09
N PRO A 13 14.54 -17.86 20.22
CA PRO A 13 15.09 -17.01 19.17
C PRO A 13 14.02 -16.78 18.10
N ALA A 14 14.03 -15.54 17.62
CA ALA A 14 13.09 -14.95 16.70
C ALA A 14 12.91 -15.76 15.39
N ASP A 15 11.64 -15.91 15.02
CA ASP A 15 11.16 -16.34 13.71
C ASP A 15 11.43 -15.23 12.66
N GLN A 16 12.70 -15.09 12.29
CA GLN A 16 13.16 -14.19 11.22
C GLN A 16 14.15 -14.92 10.32
N ALA A 17 13.66 -15.88 9.52
CA ALA A 17 14.23 -16.25 8.23
C ALA A 17 13.38 -17.36 7.57
N SER A 18 12.33 -17.00 6.84
CA SER A 18 11.66 -17.96 5.94
C SER A 18 11.19 -17.26 4.68
N GLY A 19 12.14 -16.65 3.97
CA GLY A 19 11.98 -16.35 2.56
C GLY A 19 12.28 -17.60 1.71
N PRO A 20 11.85 -17.65 0.44
CA PRO A 20 12.14 -18.76 -0.50
C PRO A 20 13.63 -19.11 -0.62
N ALA A 21 14.52 -18.17 -0.28
CA ALA A 21 15.98 -18.34 -0.28
C ALA A 21 16.52 -19.29 0.80
N ALA A 22 15.76 -19.56 1.88
CA ALA A 22 16.16 -20.45 2.96
C ALA A 22 15.60 -21.89 2.81
N MET A 23 14.77 -22.13 1.80
CA MET A 23 14.06 -23.40 1.59
C MET A 23 14.88 -24.37 0.73
N THR A 24 14.76 -25.66 1.00
CA THR A 24 15.29 -26.70 0.12
C THR A 24 14.47 -26.78 -1.17
N VAL A 25 15.06 -27.30 -2.25
CA VAL A 25 14.35 -27.44 -3.53
C VAL A 25 13.13 -28.36 -3.42
N GLU A 26 13.19 -29.40 -2.58
CA GLU A 26 12.04 -30.27 -2.29
C GLU A 26 10.89 -29.54 -1.58
N GLN A 27 11.21 -28.64 -0.65
CA GLN A 27 10.21 -27.80 0.01
C GLN A 27 9.56 -26.84 -1.00
N LEU A 28 10.35 -26.21 -1.87
CA LEU A 28 9.86 -25.35 -2.94
C LEU A 28 8.98 -26.13 -3.93
N ARG A 29 9.38 -27.35 -4.30
CA ARG A 29 8.59 -28.25 -5.14
C ARG A 29 7.21 -28.55 -4.57
N THR A 30 7.18 -28.89 -3.28
CA THR A 30 5.94 -29.20 -2.55
C THR A 30 5.04 -27.96 -2.47
N GLN A 31 5.60 -26.81 -2.12
CA GLN A 31 4.85 -25.56 -2.01
C GLN A 31 4.31 -25.10 -3.37
N ALA A 32 5.12 -25.17 -4.43
CA ALA A 32 4.72 -24.82 -5.78
C ALA A 32 3.61 -25.74 -6.31
N GLY A 33 3.67 -27.04 -5.99
CA GLY A 33 2.58 -27.98 -6.32
C GLY A 33 1.27 -27.63 -5.64
N SER A 34 1.30 -27.34 -4.33
CA SER A 34 0.11 -26.91 -3.58
C SER A 34 -0.46 -25.58 -4.11
N ALA A 35 0.40 -24.60 -4.36
CA ALA A 35 0.01 -23.29 -4.88
C ALA A 35 -0.63 -23.39 -6.27
N LEU A 36 -0.12 -24.28 -7.14
CA LEU A 36 -0.69 -24.55 -8.46
C LEU A 36 -2.11 -25.10 -8.38
N VAL A 37 -2.34 -26.11 -7.53
CA VAL A 37 -3.69 -26.68 -7.33
C VAL A 37 -4.64 -25.62 -6.81
N GLN A 38 -4.23 -24.86 -5.79
CA GLN A 38 -5.04 -23.78 -5.24
C GLN A 38 -5.39 -22.71 -6.29
N ALA A 39 -4.41 -22.30 -7.10
CA ALA A 39 -4.62 -21.31 -8.14
C ALA A 39 -5.54 -21.84 -9.26
N ASP A 40 -5.40 -23.10 -9.67
CA ASP A 40 -6.30 -23.74 -10.65
C ASP A 40 -7.74 -23.80 -10.15
N ASP A 41 -7.95 -24.27 -8.92
CA ASP A 41 -9.27 -24.33 -8.29
C ASP A 41 -9.89 -22.93 -8.17
N THR A 42 -9.10 -21.92 -7.79
CA THR A 42 -9.53 -20.52 -7.70
C THR A 42 -9.94 -19.97 -9.07
N VAL A 43 -9.16 -20.22 -10.13
CA VAL A 43 -9.48 -19.79 -11.50
C VAL A 43 -10.74 -20.49 -12.02
N ARG A 44 -10.93 -21.77 -11.70
CA ARG A 44 -12.13 -22.52 -12.09
C ARG A 44 -13.38 -21.97 -11.41
N ALA A 45 -13.34 -21.79 -10.10
CA ALA A 45 -14.43 -21.18 -9.34
C ALA A 45 -14.75 -19.77 -9.86
N ALA A 46 -13.74 -18.94 -10.10
CA ALA A 46 -13.91 -17.60 -10.65
C ALA A 46 -14.54 -17.60 -12.06
N ALA A 47 -14.26 -18.60 -12.89
CA ALA A 47 -14.88 -18.73 -14.21
C ALA A 47 -16.38 -19.06 -14.12
N GLU A 48 -16.77 -19.92 -13.18
CA GLU A 48 -18.17 -20.23 -12.90
C GLU A 48 -18.92 -19.00 -12.37
N GLU A 49 -18.33 -18.29 -11.42
CA GLU A 49 -18.86 -17.04 -10.86
C GLU A 49 -19.00 -15.94 -11.93
N LEU A 50 -18.01 -15.79 -12.82
CA LEU A 50 -18.08 -14.82 -13.92
C LEU A 50 -19.27 -15.12 -14.86
N SER A 51 -19.53 -16.39 -15.17
CA SER A 51 -20.68 -16.80 -16.00
C SER A 51 -22.00 -16.39 -15.34
N TYR A 52 -22.13 -16.61 -14.03
CA TYR A 52 -23.30 -16.17 -13.26
C TYR A 52 -23.41 -14.63 -13.25
N ALA A 53 -22.31 -13.93 -12.97
CA ALA A 53 -22.27 -12.47 -12.95
C ALA A 53 -22.64 -11.86 -14.31
N GLN A 54 -22.19 -12.45 -15.41
CA GLN A 54 -22.53 -12.01 -16.77
C GLN A 54 -24.02 -12.17 -17.06
N ALA A 55 -24.64 -13.26 -16.60
CA ALA A 55 -26.07 -13.47 -16.75
C ALA A 55 -26.90 -12.45 -15.94
N GLN A 56 -26.44 -12.09 -14.74
CA GLN A 56 -27.14 -11.18 -13.83
C GLN A 56 -26.95 -9.70 -14.18
N PHE A 57 -25.72 -9.30 -14.51
CA PHE A 57 -25.32 -7.90 -14.63
C PHE A 57 -24.99 -7.47 -16.08
N GLY A 58 -24.90 -8.43 -17.01
CA GLY A 58 -24.51 -8.20 -18.39
C GLY A 58 -23.00 -8.08 -18.59
N LEU A 59 -22.57 -8.23 -19.85
CA LEU A 59 -21.14 -8.33 -20.22
C LEU A 59 -20.33 -7.10 -19.79
N SER A 60 -20.79 -5.89 -20.12
CA SER A 60 -20.04 -4.66 -19.83
C SER A 60 -19.78 -4.43 -18.34
N ALA A 61 -20.70 -4.83 -17.46
CA ALA A 61 -20.54 -4.70 -16.01
C ALA A 61 -19.50 -5.67 -15.42
N THR A 62 -19.06 -6.66 -16.22
CA THR A 62 -18.13 -7.74 -15.84
C THR A 62 -16.81 -7.71 -16.60
N ASP A 63 -16.54 -6.66 -17.40
CA ASP A 63 -15.34 -6.56 -18.23
C ASP A 63 -14.04 -6.67 -17.40
N ALA A 64 -13.99 -6.02 -16.24
CA ALA A 64 -12.84 -6.07 -15.35
C ALA A 64 -12.57 -7.47 -14.78
N PHE A 65 -13.63 -8.22 -14.47
CA PHE A 65 -13.50 -9.59 -13.98
C PHE A 65 -13.12 -10.56 -15.10
N THR A 66 -13.66 -10.34 -16.30
CA THR A 66 -13.24 -11.06 -17.51
C THR A 66 -11.74 -10.88 -17.76
N ALA A 67 -11.25 -9.63 -17.70
CA ALA A 67 -9.84 -9.33 -17.88
C ALA A 67 -8.93 -9.97 -16.81
N ALA A 68 -9.35 -9.94 -15.54
CA ALA A 68 -8.62 -10.58 -14.45
C ALA A 68 -8.57 -12.11 -14.62
N LEU A 69 -9.68 -12.73 -15.02
CA LEU A 69 -9.74 -14.17 -15.26
C LEU A 69 -8.82 -14.59 -16.43
N ASP A 70 -8.78 -13.80 -17.51
CA ASP A 70 -7.90 -14.04 -18.65
C ASP A 70 -6.42 -13.85 -18.29
N SER A 71 -6.10 -12.89 -17.42
CA SER A 71 -4.75 -12.71 -16.87
C SER A 71 -4.33 -13.91 -16.00
N ALA A 72 -5.17 -14.31 -15.04
CA ALA A 72 -4.93 -15.46 -14.18
C ALA A 72 -4.71 -16.77 -14.98
N ARG A 73 -5.47 -16.98 -16.07
CA ARG A 73 -5.27 -18.11 -17.01
C ARG A 73 -3.91 -18.10 -17.70
N LYS A 74 -3.35 -16.92 -18.01
CA LYS A 74 -2.00 -16.78 -18.57
C LYS A 74 -0.93 -17.13 -17.53
N HIS A 75 -1.11 -16.69 -16.28
CA HIS A 75 -0.22 -17.09 -15.18
C HIS A 75 -0.21 -18.61 -15.01
N LEU A 76 -1.38 -19.27 -14.96
CA LEU A 76 -1.47 -20.72 -14.85
C LEU A 76 -0.85 -21.46 -16.04
N SER A 77 -1.13 -21.03 -17.27
CA SER A 77 -0.51 -21.60 -18.47
C SER A 77 1.01 -21.60 -18.36
N ARG A 78 1.59 -20.47 -17.93
CA ARG A 78 3.04 -20.37 -17.71
C ARG A 78 3.55 -21.26 -16.58
N CYS A 79 2.81 -21.39 -15.49
CA CYS A 79 3.18 -22.30 -14.41
C CYS A 79 3.19 -23.76 -14.87
N PHE A 80 2.23 -24.19 -15.70
CA PHE A 80 2.20 -25.54 -16.26
C PHE A 80 3.34 -25.80 -17.26
N GLU A 81 3.74 -24.81 -18.05
CA GLU A 81 4.94 -24.90 -18.90
C GLU A 81 6.20 -25.13 -18.05
N LEU A 82 6.38 -24.33 -16.99
CA LEU A 82 7.52 -24.48 -16.08
C LEU A 82 7.50 -25.84 -15.39
N ARG A 83 6.32 -26.30 -14.97
CA ARG A 83 6.14 -27.61 -14.35
C ARG A 83 6.52 -28.75 -15.29
N LYS A 84 6.14 -28.64 -16.56
CA LYS A 84 6.48 -29.64 -17.58
C LYS A 84 7.98 -29.77 -17.79
N ILE A 85 8.71 -28.66 -17.77
CA ILE A 85 10.18 -28.65 -17.87
C ILE A 85 10.78 -29.31 -16.62
N LEU A 86 10.35 -28.90 -15.42
CA LEU A 86 10.86 -29.44 -14.15
C LEU A 86 10.59 -30.94 -13.92
N ASP A 87 9.54 -31.48 -14.55
CA ASP A 87 9.14 -32.88 -14.45
C ASP A 87 9.64 -33.71 -15.66
N ASP A 88 10.47 -33.15 -16.55
CA ASP A 88 11.04 -33.90 -17.69
C ASP A 88 12.24 -34.78 -17.31
N ASP A 89 12.76 -35.55 -18.27
CA ASP A 89 13.85 -36.51 -18.06
C ASP A 89 15.25 -35.86 -17.94
N ILE A 90 15.37 -34.54 -18.14
CA ILE A 90 16.61 -33.76 -18.13
C ILE A 90 16.59 -32.81 -16.92
N PRO A 91 17.13 -33.21 -15.76
CA PRO A 91 17.03 -32.39 -14.55
C PRO A 91 17.81 -31.08 -14.68
N GLU A 92 17.15 -29.96 -14.37
CA GLU A 92 17.84 -28.67 -14.23
C GLU A 92 18.83 -28.67 -13.06
N THR A 93 19.79 -27.74 -13.11
CA THR A 93 20.65 -27.47 -11.96
C THR A 93 19.84 -26.95 -10.77
N GLU A 94 20.30 -27.20 -9.54
CA GLU A 94 19.60 -26.74 -8.33
C GLU A 94 19.25 -25.23 -8.33
N PRO A 95 20.13 -24.30 -8.77
CA PRO A 95 19.79 -22.89 -8.88
C PRO A 95 18.66 -22.60 -9.89
N GLN A 96 18.64 -23.31 -11.02
CA GLN A 96 17.59 -23.20 -12.04
C GLN A 96 16.26 -23.73 -11.51
N GLN A 97 16.25 -24.90 -10.87
CA GLN A 97 15.03 -25.44 -10.25
C GLN A 97 14.46 -24.46 -9.21
N ARG A 98 15.31 -23.91 -8.35
CA ARG A 98 14.92 -22.91 -7.35
C ARG A 98 14.29 -21.66 -8.00
N GLN A 99 14.89 -21.17 -9.08
CA GLN A 99 14.35 -20.03 -9.83
C GLN A 99 12.98 -20.35 -10.41
N MET A 100 12.81 -21.51 -11.03
CA MET A 100 11.55 -21.92 -11.67
C MET A 100 10.43 -22.15 -10.64
N TYR A 101 10.71 -22.83 -9.52
CA TYR A 101 9.71 -22.98 -8.45
C TYR A 101 9.31 -21.64 -7.82
N THR A 102 10.27 -20.71 -7.69
CA THR A 102 9.97 -19.35 -7.21
C THR A 102 9.09 -18.60 -8.20
N GLU A 103 9.34 -18.73 -9.51
CA GLU A 103 8.48 -18.15 -10.55
C GLU A 103 7.06 -18.74 -10.49
N ILE A 104 6.92 -20.05 -10.33
CA ILE A 104 5.61 -20.71 -10.17
C ILE A 104 4.87 -20.14 -8.95
N LEU A 105 5.52 -20.04 -7.80
CA LEU A 105 4.92 -19.50 -6.58
C LEU A 105 4.47 -18.05 -6.77
N GLN A 106 5.32 -17.21 -7.36
CA GLN A 106 5.01 -15.82 -7.65
C GLN A 106 3.77 -15.70 -8.54
N ARG A 107 3.74 -16.44 -9.67
CA ARG A 107 2.64 -16.40 -10.62
C ARG A 107 1.32 -16.95 -10.05
N CYS A 108 1.38 -18.01 -9.24
CA CYS A 108 0.19 -18.52 -8.54
C CYS A 108 -0.36 -17.47 -7.58
N SER A 109 0.52 -16.78 -6.84
CA SER A 109 0.13 -15.69 -5.95
C SER A 109 -0.51 -14.52 -6.71
N GLU A 110 0.05 -14.15 -7.85
CA GLU A 110 -0.50 -13.09 -8.72
C GLU A 110 -1.89 -13.47 -9.25
N ALA A 111 -2.04 -14.68 -9.80
CA ALA A 111 -3.32 -15.17 -10.31
C ALA A 111 -4.44 -15.17 -9.23
N VAL A 112 -4.13 -15.69 -8.04
CA VAL A 112 -5.08 -15.71 -6.92
C VAL A 112 -5.38 -14.29 -6.42
N GLY A 113 -4.37 -13.42 -6.37
CA GLY A 113 -4.52 -12.03 -5.94
C GLY A 113 -5.44 -11.23 -6.86
N GLU A 114 -5.29 -11.37 -8.17
CA GLU A 114 -6.11 -10.70 -9.17
C GLU A 114 -7.59 -11.09 -9.06
N ILE A 115 -7.88 -12.38 -8.89
CA ILE A 115 -9.26 -12.88 -8.72
C ILE A 115 -9.88 -12.34 -7.43
N ARG A 116 -9.18 -12.46 -6.30
CA ARG A 116 -9.67 -11.97 -5.01
C ARG A 116 -9.96 -10.47 -5.02
N ALA A 117 -9.14 -9.69 -5.71
CA ALA A 117 -9.38 -8.26 -5.86
C ALA A 117 -10.72 -7.96 -6.57
N GLN A 118 -11.12 -8.78 -7.55
CA GLN A 118 -12.42 -8.65 -8.21
C GLN A 118 -13.58 -9.09 -7.33
N GLU A 119 -13.44 -10.21 -6.62
CA GLU A 119 -14.45 -10.66 -5.65
C GLU A 119 -14.71 -9.61 -4.57
N GLU A 120 -13.64 -9.02 -4.02
CA GLU A 120 -13.76 -7.89 -3.08
C GLU A 120 -14.44 -6.67 -3.71
N ALA A 121 -14.13 -6.35 -4.96
CA ALA A 121 -14.77 -5.24 -5.66
C ALA A 121 -16.28 -5.48 -5.84
N PHE A 122 -16.68 -6.70 -6.19
CA PHE A 122 -18.10 -7.09 -6.27
C PHE A 122 -18.79 -7.04 -4.91
N ASN A 123 -18.17 -7.57 -3.86
CA ASN A 123 -18.72 -7.53 -2.50
C ASN A 123 -18.89 -6.09 -2.01
N LYS A 124 -17.91 -5.22 -2.29
CA LYS A 124 -18.02 -3.77 -2.00
C LYS A 124 -19.16 -3.13 -2.78
N ARG A 125 -19.30 -3.40 -4.08
CA ARG A 125 -20.43 -2.90 -4.90
C ARG A 125 -21.78 -3.34 -4.35
N ARG A 126 -21.93 -4.63 -4.01
CA ARG A 126 -23.17 -5.18 -3.46
C ARG A 126 -23.51 -4.61 -2.08
N GLY A 127 -22.50 -4.35 -1.26
CA GLY A 127 -22.66 -3.67 0.03
C GLY A 127 -23.14 -2.22 -0.12
N ILE A 128 -22.61 -1.50 -1.12
CA ILE A 128 -23.05 -0.13 -1.45
C ILE A 128 -24.49 -0.16 -1.99
N GLU A 129 -24.80 -1.06 -2.93
CA GLU A 129 -26.14 -1.18 -3.51
C GLU A 129 -27.21 -1.47 -2.43
N ALA A 130 -26.92 -2.40 -1.51
CA ALA A 130 -27.82 -2.74 -0.42
C ALA A 130 -28.05 -1.58 0.58
N ASN A 131 -27.10 -0.66 0.69
CA ASN A 131 -27.11 0.45 1.65
C ASN A 131 -26.88 1.80 0.97
N LEU A 132 -27.43 1.98 -0.24
CA LEU A 132 -27.08 3.09 -1.11
C LEU A 132 -27.41 4.47 -0.49
N PRO A 133 -28.58 4.68 0.16
CA PRO A 133 -28.86 5.93 0.85
C PRO A 133 -27.85 6.24 1.98
N THR A 134 -27.49 5.23 2.78
CA THR A 134 -26.49 5.36 3.85
C THR A 134 -25.12 5.69 3.29
N SER A 135 -24.70 5.00 2.22
CA SER A 135 -23.40 5.21 1.57
C SER A 135 -23.27 6.63 1.01
N ILE A 136 -24.35 7.17 0.43
CA ILE A 136 -24.40 8.57 -0.03
C ILE A 136 -24.28 9.54 1.16
N ALA A 137 -25.01 9.29 2.25
CA ALA A 137 -24.98 10.15 3.44
C ALA A 137 -23.59 10.17 4.10
N GLU A 138 -22.98 9.00 4.32
CA GLU A 138 -21.63 8.89 4.90
C GLU A 138 -20.55 9.51 4.01
N THR A 139 -20.67 9.33 2.69
CA THR A 139 -19.72 9.93 1.74
C THR A 139 -19.87 11.46 1.69
N ALA A 140 -21.10 11.98 1.82
CA ALA A 140 -21.33 13.43 1.96
C ALA A 140 -20.72 13.98 3.26
N GLN A 141 -20.90 13.30 4.39
CA GLN A 141 -20.24 13.67 5.64
C GLN A 141 -18.72 13.69 5.50
N ARG A 142 -18.14 12.67 4.84
CA ARG A 142 -16.70 12.62 4.59
C ARG A 142 -16.22 13.77 3.70
N ALA A 143 -17.04 14.21 2.75
CA ALA A 143 -16.75 15.38 1.92
C ALA A 143 -16.63 16.64 2.79
N ASP A 144 -17.53 16.83 3.75
CA ASP A 144 -17.51 17.99 4.67
C ASP A 144 -16.30 17.96 5.60
N GLU A 145 -15.97 16.79 6.15
CA GLU A 145 -14.75 16.59 6.95
C GLU A 145 -13.48 16.89 6.13
N THR A 146 -13.46 16.46 4.87
CA THR A 146 -12.34 16.70 3.95
C THR A 146 -12.22 18.17 3.59
N GLU A 147 -13.33 18.89 3.42
CA GLU A 147 -13.34 20.34 3.21
C GLU A 147 -12.67 21.07 4.39
N GLN A 148 -13.01 20.70 5.61
CA GLN A 148 -12.38 21.26 6.81
C GLN A 148 -10.87 20.97 6.87
N ALA A 149 -10.47 19.75 6.50
CA ALA A 149 -9.06 19.37 6.43
C ALA A 149 -8.29 20.19 5.37
N ILE A 150 -8.91 20.48 4.22
CA ILE A 150 -8.32 21.33 3.18
C ILE A 150 -8.14 22.76 3.67
N VAL A 151 -9.16 23.35 4.32
CA VAL A 151 -9.07 24.70 4.91
C VAL A 151 -7.95 24.78 5.96
N MET A 152 -7.81 23.74 6.78
CA MET A 152 -6.71 23.64 7.73
C MET A 152 -5.35 23.55 7.03
N ALA A 153 -5.23 22.73 5.98
CA ALA A 153 -4.02 22.59 5.19
C ALA A 153 -3.60 23.92 4.55
N GLU A 154 -4.54 24.72 4.05
CA GLU A 154 -4.27 26.05 3.51
C GLU A 154 -3.71 27.00 4.57
N THR A 155 -4.31 27.00 5.76
CA THR A 155 -3.84 27.80 6.90
C THR A 155 -2.42 27.40 7.32
N ILE A 156 -2.13 26.10 7.36
CA ILE A 156 -0.79 25.57 7.62
C ILE A 156 0.18 26.05 6.52
N LEU A 157 -0.21 25.95 5.25
CA LEU A 157 0.66 26.32 4.15
C LEU A 157 1.01 27.82 4.15
N VAL A 158 0.06 28.69 4.51
CA VAL A 158 0.31 30.13 4.71
C VAL A 158 1.31 30.36 5.85
N THR A 159 1.19 29.60 6.94
CA THR A 159 2.13 29.71 8.07
C THR A 159 3.53 29.22 7.67
N LEU A 160 3.61 28.11 6.92
CA LEU A 160 4.88 27.58 6.42
C LEU A 160 5.54 28.54 5.43
N SER A 161 4.78 29.18 4.54
CA SER A 161 5.35 30.11 3.56
C SER A 161 5.89 31.39 4.17
N ALA A 162 5.41 31.78 5.36
CA ALA A 162 5.98 32.87 6.14
C ALA A 162 7.29 32.48 6.86
N ALA A 163 7.44 31.21 7.22
CA ALA A 163 8.58 30.71 8.00
C ALA A 163 9.71 30.09 7.16
N TYR A 164 9.40 29.59 5.96
CA TYR A 164 10.33 28.83 5.12
C TYR A 164 10.35 29.35 3.68
N PRO A 165 11.50 29.26 2.98
CA PRO A 165 11.59 29.65 1.58
C PRO A 165 10.73 28.75 0.69
N ALA A 166 10.23 29.32 -0.42
CA ALA A 166 9.32 28.62 -1.35
C ALA A 166 9.90 27.30 -1.90
N SER A 167 11.22 27.23 -2.10
CA SER A 167 11.91 26.02 -2.57
C SER A 167 11.68 24.83 -1.63
N SER A 168 11.61 25.05 -0.31
CA SER A 168 11.35 24.02 0.70
C SER A 168 9.91 23.50 0.70
N LEU A 169 8.98 24.24 0.07
CA LEU A 169 7.55 23.92 0.05
C LEU A 169 7.05 23.41 -1.30
N THR A 170 7.92 23.32 -2.31
CA THR A 170 7.58 22.98 -3.70
C THR A 170 6.69 21.73 -3.81
N SER A 171 6.97 20.69 -3.03
CA SER A 171 6.23 19.42 -3.07
C SER A 171 4.79 19.49 -2.55
N VAL A 172 4.46 20.50 -1.73
CA VAL A 172 3.13 20.63 -1.10
C VAL A 172 2.40 21.91 -1.48
N ALA A 173 3.05 22.84 -2.20
CA ALA A 173 2.51 24.16 -2.53
C ALA A 173 1.18 24.10 -3.30
N GLN A 174 1.00 23.08 -4.15
CA GLN A 174 -0.19 22.92 -4.99
C GLN A 174 -1.22 21.93 -4.40
N ALA A 175 -0.88 21.26 -3.30
CA ALA A 175 -1.71 20.19 -2.75
C ALA A 175 -3.12 20.66 -2.34
N PRO A 176 -3.32 21.81 -1.67
CA PRO A 176 -4.67 22.26 -1.31
C PRO A 176 -5.56 22.57 -2.51
N GLU A 177 -5.02 23.23 -3.54
CA GLU A 177 -5.80 23.55 -4.75
C GLU A 177 -6.20 22.28 -5.52
N GLN A 178 -5.29 21.31 -5.62
CA GLN A 178 -5.59 20.00 -6.20
C GLN A 178 -6.65 19.24 -5.36
N ALA A 179 -6.53 19.29 -4.03
CA ALA A 179 -7.51 18.69 -3.13
C ALA A 179 -8.90 19.30 -3.29
N ARG A 180 -9.03 20.63 -3.42
CA ARG A 180 -10.32 21.29 -3.68
C ARG A 180 -10.96 20.82 -5.00
N ARG A 181 -10.16 20.70 -6.07
CA ARG A 181 -10.66 20.21 -7.37
C ARG A 181 -11.20 18.79 -7.27
N LEU A 182 -10.47 17.90 -6.59
CA LEU A 182 -10.90 16.52 -6.34
C LEU A 182 -12.14 16.45 -5.46
N LEU A 183 -12.22 17.27 -4.41
CA LEU A 183 -13.40 17.35 -3.55
C LEU A 183 -14.64 17.83 -4.34
N ALA A 184 -14.47 18.83 -5.21
CA ALA A 184 -15.56 19.32 -6.08
C ALA A 184 -16.03 18.24 -7.07
N ALA A 185 -15.11 17.48 -7.66
CA ALA A 185 -15.44 16.33 -8.50
C ALA A 185 -16.19 15.25 -7.69
N GLY A 186 -15.74 14.97 -6.47
CA GLY A 186 -16.40 14.01 -5.59
C GLY A 186 -17.82 14.42 -5.18
N ARG A 187 -18.04 15.70 -4.86
CA ARG A 187 -19.38 16.25 -4.59
C ARG A 187 -20.30 16.18 -5.82
N THR A 188 -19.76 16.49 -7.00
CA THR A 188 -20.50 16.36 -8.27
C THR A 188 -20.95 14.92 -8.49
N ALA A 189 -20.07 13.94 -8.23
CA ALA A 189 -20.43 12.52 -8.33
C ALA A 189 -21.48 12.11 -7.29
N LEU A 190 -21.48 12.68 -6.07
CA LEU A 190 -22.56 12.45 -5.09
C LEU A 190 -23.91 12.98 -5.55
N ASP A 191 -23.94 14.17 -6.15
CA ASP A 191 -25.19 14.74 -6.67
C ASP A 191 -25.74 13.91 -7.82
N GLN A 192 -24.86 13.41 -8.68
CA GLN A 192 -25.21 12.44 -9.73
C GLN A 192 -25.74 11.13 -9.12
N ALA A 193 -25.10 10.61 -8.07
CA ALA A 193 -25.56 9.39 -7.38
C ALA A 193 -26.99 9.55 -6.84
N ARG A 194 -27.30 10.70 -6.22
CA ARG A 194 -28.65 11.02 -5.73
C ARG A 194 -29.66 11.06 -6.87
N ALA A 195 -29.33 11.73 -7.97
CA ALA A 195 -30.20 11.79 -9.14
C ALA A 195 -30.44 10.39 -9.76
N SER A 196 -29.42 9.54 -9.81
CA SER A 196 -29.54 8.16 -10.29
C SER A 196 -30.43 7.31 -9.38
N VAL A 197 -30.36 7.50 -8.05
CA VAL A 197 -31.29 6.85 -7.09
C VAL A 197 -32.73 7.28 -7.35
N GLU A 198 -32.98 8.58 -7.52
CA GLU A 198 -34.31 9.10 -7.85
C GLU A 198 -34.85 8.54 -9.18
N ALA A 199 -33.96 8.29 -10.15
CA ALA A 199 -34.27 7.65 -11.42
C ALA A 199 -34.34 6.12 -11.37
N SER A 200 -34.20 5.48 -10.20
CA SER A 200 -34.14 4.02 -10.02
C SER A 200 -33.02 3.33 -10.82
N GLN A 201 -31.88 4.01 -10.97
CA GLN A 201 -30.68 3.55 -11.68
C GLN A 201 -29.59 3.13 -10.69
N ASP A 202 -29.87 2.14 -9.84
CA ASP A 202 -29.03 1.76 -8.69
C ASP A 202 -27.60 1.38 -9.10
N ALA A 203 -27.43 0.64 -10.19
CA ALA A 203 -26.10 0.26 -10.69
C ALA A 203 -25.25 1.49 -11.07
N THR A 204 -25.86 2.52 -11.65
CA THR A 204 -25.21 3.79 -12.00
C THR A 204 -24.90 4.61 -10.75
N ALA A 205 -25.83 4.65 -9.79
CA ALA A 205 -25.64 5.33 -8.52
C ALA A 205 -24.49 4.73 -7.70
N VAL A 206 -24.37 3.39 -7.64
CA VAL A 206 -23.26 2.68 -6.97
C VAL A 206 -21.92 3.12 -7.53
N GLU A 207 -21.80 3.21 -8.86
CA GLU A 207 -20.54 3.63 -9.49
C GLU A 207 -20.22 5.10 -9.19
N GLN A 208 -21.22 5.98 -9.23
CA GLN A 208 -21.05 7.40 -8.87
C GLN A 208 -20.64 7.59 -7.41
N VAL A 209 -21.20 6.80 -6.47
CA VAL A 209 -20.75 6.79 -5.06
C VAL A 209 -19.28 6.37 -4.96
N ARG A 210 -18.83 5.37 -5.71
CA ARG A 210 -17.42 4.94 -5.70
C ARG A 210 -16.48 6.02 -6.24
N ILE A 211 -16.85 6.68 -7.34
CA ILE A 211 -16.11 7.81 -7.89
C ILE A 211 -16.01 8.93 -6.84
N ALA A 212 -17.10 9.23 -6.15
CA ALA A 212 -17.10 10.22 -5.07
C ALA A 212 -16.15 9.84 -3.94
N GLN A 213 -16.27 8.62 -3.41
CA GLN A 213 -15.43 8.11 -2.32
C GLN A 213 -13.94 8.17 -2.67
N GLY A 214 -13.56 7.70 -3.87
CA GLY A 214 -12.18 7.74 -4.35
C GLY A 214 -11.63 9.17 -4.45
N SER A 215 -12.41 10.08 -5.05
CA SER A 215 -12.02 11.49 -5.21
C SER A 215 -11.85 12.20 -3.86
N ILE A 216 -12.80 12.00 -2.94
CA ILE A 216 -12.77 12.59 -1.59
C ILE A 216 -11.59 12.04 -0.78
N ALA A 217 -11.33 10.73 -0.85
CA ALA A 217 -10.19 10.13 -0.17
C ALA A 217 -8.85 10.71 -0.68
N GLN A 218 -8.70 10.85 -2.00
CA GLN A 218 -7.49 11.44 -2.59
C GLN A 218 -7.32 12.92 -2.20
N ALA A 219 -8.41 13.69 -2.15
CA ALA A 219 -8.39 15.06 -1.64
C ALA A 219 -7.90 15.12 -0.17
N GLY A 220 -8.40 14.23 0.68
CA GLY A 220 -7.96 14.12 2.07
C GLY A 220 -6.46 13.78 2.20
N GLN A 221 -5.95 12.87 1.35
CA GLN A 221 -4.51 12.53 1.32
C GLN A 221 -3.64 13.74 0.96
N LEU A 222 -4.05 14.54 -0.02
CA LEU A 222 -3.33 15.77 -0.40
C LEU A 222 -3.33 16.80 0.73
N ALA A 223 -4.47 16.99 1.43
CA ALA A 223 -4.51 17.86 2.60
C ALA A 223 -3.58 17.36 3.73
N ALA A 224 -3.52 16.05 3.96
CA ALA A 224 -2.64 15.43 4.95
C ALA A 224 -1.16 15.61 4.62
N GLN A 225 -0.77 15.65 3.33
CA GLN A 225 0.63 15.90 2.93
C GLN A 225 1.17 17.24 3.44
N VAL A 226 0.33 18.29 3.47
CA VAL A 226 0.70 19.61 3.99
C VAL A 226 0.93 19.57 5.51
N THR A 227 0.05 18.87 6.22
CA THR A 227 0.17 18.62 7.67
C THR A 227 1.47 17.88 7.98
N GLY A 228 1.78 16.80 7.24
CA GLY A 228 3.03 16.06 7.40
C GLY A 228 4.27 16.86 7.00
N ALA A 229 4.17 17.78 6.04
CA ALA A 229 5.28 18.68 5.70
C ALA A 229 5.64 19.63 6.84
N ARG A 230 4.63 20.17 7.55
CA ARG A 230 4.86 20.98 8.76
C ARG A 230 5.64 20.20 9.82
N GLU A 231 5.22 18.97 10.12
CA GLU A 231 5.88 18.14 11.14
C GLU A 231 7.33 17.83 10.74
N ARG A 232 7.57 17.46 9.48
CA ARG A 232 8.94 17.21 8.98
C ARG A 232 9.83 18.45 9.07
N LEU A 233 9.33 19.63 8.70
CA LEU A 233 10.09 20.87 8.76
C LEU A 233 10.39 21.29 10.21
N GLN A 234 9.45 21.08 11.13
CA GLN A 234 9.65 21.35 12.56
C GLN A 234 10.69 20.40 13.17
N SER A 235 10.65 19.11 12.84
CA SER A 235 11.66 18.16 13.31
C SER A 235 13.05 18.49 12.73
N ALA A 236 13.13 18.77 11.43
CA ALA A 236 14.39 19.14 10.78
C ALA A 236 15.02 20.41 11.39
N ALA A 237 14.21 21.40 11.80
CA ALA A 237 14.70 22.59 12.49
C ALA A 237 15.31 22.25 13.86
N LYS A 238 14.66 21.39 14.65
CA LYS A 238 15.18 20.94 15.96
C LYS A 238 16.46 20.12 15.81
N ASP A 239 16.50 19.23 14.83
CA ASP A 239 17.67 18.40 14.56
C ASP A 239 18.86 19.27 14.12
N LEU A 240 18.61 20.31 13.32
CA LEU A 240 19.63 21.28 12.92
C LEU A 240 20.15 22.08 14.13
N GLU A 241 19.27 22.56 15.01
CA GLU A 241 19.67 23.26 16.25
C GLU A 241 20.56 22.37 17.13
N ALA A 242 20.17 21.10 17.32
CA ALA A 242 20.95 20.13 18.07
C ALA A 242 22.31 19.85 17.43
N ALA A 243 22.36 19.70 16.10
CA ALA A 243 23.60 19.48 15.37
C ALA A 243 24.54 20.70 15.47
N ILE A 244 24.02 21.93 15.36
CA ILE A 244 24.81 23.16 15.55
C ILE A 244 25.38 23.22 16.96
N ALA A 245 24.58 22.91 17.99
CA ALA A 245 25.04 22.91 19.37
C ALA A 245 26.15 21.86 19.61
N SER A 246 25.99 20.64 19.07
CA SER A 246 26.99 19.58 19.14
C SER A 246 28.30 20.01 18.47
N ILE A 247 28.26 20.45 17.22
CA ILE A 247 29.45 20.86 16.47
C ILE A 247 30.14 22.06 17.13
N SER A 248 29.36 22.98 17.71
CA SER A 248 29.93 24.12 18.44
C SER A 248 30.64 23.67 19.72
N SER A 249 30.10 22.68 20.43
CA SER A 249 30.76 22.06 21.59
C SER A 249 32.04 21.35 21.16
N ASP A 250 31.99 20.55 20.10
CA ASP A 250 33.14 19.83 19.56
C ASP A 250 34.27 20.79 19.17
N LEU A 251 33.93 21.95 18.59
CA LEU A 251 34.91 22.98 18.24
C LEU A 251 35.56 23.61 19.49
N VAL A 252 34.79 23.84 20.55
CA VAL A 252 35.32 24.36 21.82
C VAL A 252 36.25 23.34 22.47
N ASP A 253 35.86 22.06 22.50
CA ASP A 253 36.67 20.99 23.07
C ASP A 253 37.96 20.76 22.25
N ALA A 254 37.88 20.81 20.93
CA ALA A 254 39.06 20.76 20.06
C ALA A 254 40.06 21.89 20.35
N LYS A 255 39.56 23.12 20.57
CA LYS A 255 40.41 24.27 20.91
C LYS A 255 41.06 24.12 22.30
N ARG A 256 40.32 23.61 23.29
CA ARG A 256 40.88 23.32 24.62
C ARG A 256 41.95 22.24 24.55
N LEU A 257 41.76 21.24 23.68
CA LEU A 257 42.74 20.19 23.48
C LEU A 257 44.02 20.75 22.87
N GLU A 258 43.93 21.60 21.84
CA GLU A 258 45.08 22.29 21.22
C GLU A 258 45.91 23.07 22.26
N ASP A 259 45.28 23.85 23.13
CA ASP A 259 45.96 24.60 24.20
C ASP A 259 46.62 23.68 25.26
N SER A 260 46.14 22.44 25.38
CA SER A 260 46.63 21.45 26.34
C SER A 260 47.69 20.50 25.78
N VAL A 261 47.90 20.49 24.46
CA VAL A 261 49.01 19.78 23.84
C VAL A 261 50.26 20.66 24.00
N PRO A 262 51.23 20.31 24.86
CA PRO A 262 52.45 21.08 24.96
C PRO A 262 53.11 21.10 23.58
N ALA A 263 53.61 22.27 23.14
CA ALA A 263 54.40 22.38 21.94
C ALA A 263 55.47 21.29 21.99
N ALA A 264 55.29 20.24 21.16
CA ALA A 264 56.28 19.20 21.05
C ALA A 264 57.54 19.91 20.57
N THR A 265 58.48 20.12 21.48
CA THR A 265 59.82 20.57 21.15
C THR A 265 60.40 19.47 20.28
N LEU A 266 60.25 19.61 18.96
CA LEU A 266 61.05 18.92 17.98
C LEU A 266 62.46 19.45 18.15
N ALA A 267 63.22 18.84 19.07
CA ALA A 267 64.65 19.04 19.15
C ALA A 267 65.24 18.50 17.83
N PRO A 268 66.02 19.29 17.08
CA PRO A 268 66.64 18.80 15.85
C PRO A 268 67.70 17.75 16.21
N LEU A 269 67.78 16.72 15.37
CA LEU A 269 68.67 15.56 15.45
C LEU A 269 70.16 15.95 15.51
#